data_AF-A0A644ZV13-F1
#
_entry.id   AF-A0A644ZV13-F1
#
_cell.length_a   1.000
_cell.length_b   1.000
_cell.length_c   1.000
_cell.angle_alpha   90.00
_cell.angle_beta   90.00
_cell.angle_gamma   90.00
#
_symmetry.space_group_name_H-M   'P 1'
#
loop_
_entity.id
_entity.type
_entity.pdbx_description
1 polymer ?
#
loop_
_entity_poly.entity_id
_entity_poly.type
_entity_poly.pdbx_seq_one_letter_code
_entity_poly.pdbx_strand_id
1 'polypeptide(L)'
;MFFRVFFGTKGESTFDDNFSKIKQWFPDATILTDKEDGMERYYMGAYIFMDEAMDVLTQLKSKGMTDCYIAAFRDENKIGVVKLQ
;
A
#
# COMPACT_ATOMS: atom_id res chain seq x y z
N MET A 1 -12.51 -5.91 -8.23
CA MET A 1 -11.76 -6.12 -6.98
C MET A 1 -10.31 -5.83 -7.31
N PHE A 2 -9.63 -5.07 -6.47
CA PHE A 2 -8.24 -4.68 -6.68
C PHE A 2 -7.44 -4.96 -5.43
N PHE A 3 -6.17 -5.30 -5.62
CA PHE A 3 -5.19 -5.37 -4.56
C PHE A 3 -4.40 -4.07 -4.54
N ARG A 4 -4.15 -3.55 -3.34
CA ARG A 4 -3.35 -2.35 -3.13
C ARG A 4 -2.36 -2.62 -2.00
N VAL A 5 -1.19 -2.00 -2.09
CA VAL A 5 -0.12 -2.21 -1.10
C VAL A 5 -0.13 -1.04 -0.12
N PHE A 6 -0.33 -1.34 1.16
CA PHE A 6 -0.20 -0.37 2.24
C PHE A 6 1.27 0.06 2.36
N PHE A 7 1.50 1.36 2.53
CA PHE A 7 2.85 1.89 2.69
C PHE A 7 3.01 2.91 3.85
N GLY A 8 1.95 3.27 4.56
CA GLY A 8 2.07 4.10 5.76
C GLY A 8 0.78 4.71 6.27
N THR A 9 0.81 5.17 7.51
CA THR A 9 -0.29 5.89 8.16
C THR A 9 0.09 7.37 8.33
N LYS A 10 -0.83 8.28 8.01
CA LYS A 10 -0.58 9.72 8.21
C LYS A 10 -0.33 10.01 9.69
N GLY A 11 0.76 10.74 9.96
CA GLY A 11 1.17 11.12 11.32
C GLY A 11 2.22 10.19 11.93
N GLU A 12 2.51 9.03 11.32
CA GLU A 12 3.67 8.23 11.68
C GLU A 12 4.97 8.90 11.21
N SER A 13 6.07 8.74 11.98
CA SER A 13 7.36 9.37 11.68
C SER A 13 7.97 8.91 10.35
N THR A 14 7.61 7.72 9.88
CA THR A 14 8.08 7.12 8.62
C THR A 14 7.24 7.54 7.42
N PHE A 15 6.08 8.19 7.62
CA PHE A 15 5.10 8.44 6.57
C PHE A 15 5.66 9.31 5.44
N ASP A 16 6.27 10.45 5.76
CA ASP A 16 6.72 11.40 4.73
C ASP A 16 7.85 10.79 3.87
N ASP A 17 8.78 10.06 4.50
CA ASP A 17 9.85 9.33 3.81
C ASP A 17 9.28 8.22 2.91
N ASN A 18 8.35 7.41 3.43
CA ASN A 18 7.68 6.37 2.65
C ASN A 18 6.91 6.97 1.46
N PHE A 19 6.19 8.07 1.67
CA PHE A 19 5.43 8.74 0.62
C PHE A 19 6.36 9.28 -0.48
N SER A 20 7.47 9.92 -0.11
CA SER A 20 8.49 10.37 -1.06
C SER A 20 9.11 9.20 -1.83
N LYS A 21 9.44 8.10 -1.17
CA LYS A 21 9.97 6.88 -1.80
C LYS A 21 8.99 6.27 -2.80
N ILE A 22 7.70 6.17 -2.46
CA ILE A 22 6.68 5.68 -3.39
C ILE A 22 6.60 6.58 -4.63
N LYS A 23 6.57 7.90 -4.45
CA LYS A 23 6.56 8.83 -5.60
C LYS A 23 7.82 8.74 -6.45
N GLN A 24 8.97 8.44 -5.84
CA GLN A 24 10.23 8.29 -6.57
C GLN A 24 10.32 6.94 -7.32
N TRP A 25 9.93 5.83 -6.67
CA TRP A 25 10.09 4.49 -7.23
C TRP A 25 8.93 4.08 -8.13
N PHE A 26 7.73 4.61 -7.88
CA PHE A 26 6.50 4.32 -8.60
C PHE A 26 5.76 5.63 -8.91
N PRO A 27 6.30 6.48 -9.80
CA PRO A 27 5.74 7.80 -10.08
C PRO A 27 4.29 7.74 -10.58
N ASP A 28 3.94 6.69 -11.32
CA ASP A 28 2.61 6.48 -11.90
C ASP A 28 1.66 5.68 -10.99
N ALA A 29 2.09 5.32 -9.77
CA ALA A 29 1.23 4.59 -8.86
C ALA A 29 0.08 5.46 -8.35
N THR A 30 -1.15 5.00 -8.57
CA THR A 30 -2.34 5.54 -7.93
C THR A 30 -2.24 5.39 -6.42
N ILE A 31 -2.47 6.46 -5.68
CA ILE A 31 -2.53 6.43 -4.21
C ILE A 31 -3.98 6.54 -3.78
N LEU A 32 -4.39 5.66 -2.88
CA LEU A 32 -5.70 5.69 -2.23
C LEU A 32 -5.51 5.89 -0.73
N THR A 33 -6.36 6.72 -0.14
CA THR A 33 -6.41 6.92 1.30
C THR A 33 -7.69 6.28 1.85
N ASP A 34 -7.55 5.49 2.91
CA ASP A 34 -8.67 4.91 3.66
C ASP A 34 -8.62 5.36 5.12
N LYS A 35 -9.78 5.58 5.73
CA LYS A 35 -9.89 5.97 7.15
C LYS A 35 -10.20 4.75 7.99
N GLU A 36 -9.22 4.29 8.75
CA GLU A 36 -9.31 3.11 9.60
C GLU A 36 -8.97 3.48 11.04
N ASP A 37 -9.87 3.16 11.98
CA ASP A 37 -9.66 3.40 13.42
C ASP A 37 -9.29 4.86 13.78
N GLY A 38 -9.83 5.82 13.01
CA GLY A 38 -9.54 7.24 13.19
C GLY A 38 -8.20 7.70 12.60
N MET A 39 -7.46 6.80 11.94
CA MET A 39 -6.21 7.09 11.26
C MET A 39 -6.38 7.04 9.73
N GLU A 40 -5.62 7.86 9.01
CA GLU A 40 -5.60 7.82 7.55
C GLU A 40 -4.48 6.88 7.07
N ARG A 41 -4.86 5.76 6.46
CA ARG A 41 -3.94 4.76 5.91
C ARG A 41 -3.80 4.94 4.41
N TYR A 42 -2.58 4.81 3.93
CA TYR A 42 -2.24 5.07 2.53
C TYR A 42 -1.83 3.79 1.82
N TYR A 43 -2.40 3.63 0.63
CA TYR A 43 -2.25 2.46 -0.22
C TYR A 43 -1.82 2.89 -1.62
N MET A 44 -0.99 2.09 -2.27
CA MET A 44 -0.54 2.34 -3.65
C MET A 44 -1.01 1.24 -4.61
N GLY A 45 -1.11 1.62 -5.88
CA GLY A 45 -1.50 0.75 -6.98
C GLY A 45 -2.99 0.42 -7.01
N ALA A 46 -3.38 -0.41 -7.97
CA ALA A 46 -4.72 -0.96 -8.14
C ALA A 46 -4.59 -2.25 -8.98
N TYR A 47 -3.95 -3.26 -8.40
CA TYR A 47 -3.56 -4.48 -9.10
C TYR A 47 -4.74 -5.43 -9.23
N ILE A 48 -4.93 -6.02 -10.41
CA ILE A 48 -6.02 -7.00 -10.62
C ILE A 48 -5.56 -8.37 -10.12
N PHE A 49 -4.29 -8.71 -10.34
CA PHE A 49 -3.73 -9.98 -9.95
C PHE A 49 -2.95 -9.86 -8.64
N MET A 50 -3.06 -10.88 -7.80
CA MET A 50 -2.36 -10.91 -6.52
C MET A 50 -0.84 -10.99 -6.70
N ASP A 51 -0.37 -11.67 -7.74
CA ASP A 51 1.05 -11.80 -8.05
C ASP A 51 1.70 -10.44 -8.35
N GLU A 52 1.01 -9.55 -9.07
CA GLU A 52 1.48 -8.17 -9.34
C GLU A 52 1.65 -7.37 -8.02
N ALA A 53 0.68 -7.50 -7.11
CA ALA A 53 0.75 -6.86 -5.80
C ALA A 53 1.87 -7.45 -4.93
N MET A 54 2.13 -8.75 -5.05
CA MET A 54 3.20 -9.46 -4.36
C MET A 54 4.58 -9.03 -4.86
N ASP A 55 4.74 -8.85 -6.17
CA ASP A 55 5.99 -8.33 -6.74
C ASP A 55 6.30 -6.93 -6.23
N VAL A 56 5.28 -6.06 -6.16
CA VAL A 56 5.44 -4.71 -5.62
C VAL A 56 5.75 -4.75 -4.13
N LEU A 57 5.03 -5.56 -3.36
CA LEU A 57 5.31 -5.74 -1.93
C LEU A 57 6.76 -6.20 -1.69
N THR A 58 7.23 -7.16 -2.49
CA THR A 58 8.59 -7.69 -2.42
C THR A 58 9.61 -6.60 -2.75
N GLN A 59 9.35 -5.78 -3.77
CA GLN A 59 10.19 -4.63 -4.10
C GLN A 59 10.26 -3.62 -2.96
N LEU A 60 9.13 -3.23 -2.34
CA LEU A 60 9.12 -2.31 -1.21
C LEU A 60 9.94 -2.84 -0.03
N LYS A 61 9.74 -4.11 0.33
CA LYS A 61 10.49 -4.77 1.41
C LYS A 61 11.97 -4.87 1.10
N SER A 62 12.34 -5.21 -0.14
CA SER A 62 13.75 -5.28 -0.56
C SER A 62 14.47 -3.93 -0.49
N LYS A 63 13.73 -2.83 -0.59
CA LYS A 63 14.23 -1.46 -0.46
C LYS A 63 14.15 -0.91 0.97
N GLY A 64 13.83 -1.76 1.94
CA GLY A 64 13.84 -1.43 3.37
C GLY A 64 12.57 -0.80 3.90
N MET A 65 11.46 -0.77 3.14
CA MET A 65 10.16 -0.38 3.69
C MET A 65 9.59 -1.52 4.53
N THR A 66 9.43 -1.27 5.83
CA THR A 66 8.82 -2.20 6.78
C THR A 66 7.31 -1.98 6.84
N ASP A 67 6.58 -2.91 7.46
CA ASP A 67 5.14 -2.82 7.72
C ASP A 67 4.22 -2.72 6.48
N CYS A 68 4.78 -2.90 5.28
CA CYS A 68 4.01 -3.00 4.06
C CYS A 68 3.24 -4.34 4.01
N TYR A 69 1.98 -4.28 3.57
CA TYR A 69 1.12 -5.45 3.37
C TYR A 69 0.15 -5.22 2.22
N ILE A 70 -0.46 -6.29 1.71
CA ILE A 70 -1.48 -6.21 0.66
C ILE A 70 -2.86 -6.15 1.30
N ALA A 71 -3.69 -5.23 0.82
CA ALA A 71 -5.11 -5.16 1.14
C ALA A 71 -5.95 -5.33 -0.13
N ALA A 72 -7.10 -5.98 0.03
CA ALA A 72 -8.08 -6.11 -1.03
C ALA A 72 -9.11 -4.98 -0.91
N PHE A 73 -9.48 -4.44 -2.07
CA PHE A 73 -10.44 -3.37 -2.24
C PHE A 73 -11.53 -3.78 -3.22
N ARG A 74 -12.76 -3.37 -2.93
CA ARG A 74 -13.87 -3.33 -3.88
C ARG A 74 -14.16 -1.86 -4.14
N ASP A 75 -13.84 -1.43 -5.35
CA ASP A 75 -13.79 -0.02 -5.75
C ASP A 75 -12.79 0.75 -4.86
N GLU A 76 -13.28 1.70 -4.06
CA GLU A 76 -12.47 2.48 -3.12
C GLU A 76 -12.63 2.00 -1.67
N ASN A 77 -13.45 0.98 -1.42
CA ASN A 77 -13.69 0.46 -0.08
C ASN A 77 -12.77 -0.73 0.20
N LYS A 78 -12.02 -0.67 1.30
CA LYS A 78 -11.23 -1.79 1.79
C LYS A 78 -12.16 -2.91 2.24
N ILE A 79 -11.90 -4.13 1.77
CA ILE A 79 -12.68 -5.32 2.14
C ILE A 79 -11.89 -6.28 3.04
N GLY A 80 -10.58 -6.13 3.13
CA GLY A 80 -9.76 -6.93 4.04
C GLY A 80 -8.26 -6.83 3.77
N VAL A 81 -7.48 -7.39 4.69
CA VAL A 81 -6.03 -7.58 4.55
C VAL A 81 -5.77 -8.99 4.04
N VAL A 82 -4.89 -9.11 3.05
CA VAL A 82 -4.49 -10.39 2.50
C VAL A 82 -3.42 -10.99 3.42
N LYS A 83 -3.72 -12.16 4.00
CA LYS A 83 -2.76 -12.92 4.81
C LYS A 83 -1.89 -13.74 3.88
N LEU A 84 -0.61 -13.38 3.82
CA LEU A 84 0.42 -14.15 3.13
C LEU A 84 0.85 -15.29 4.08
N GLN A 85 0.73 -16.53 3.60
CA GLN A 85 1.14 -17.73 4.33
C GLN A 85 2.64 -17.98 4.20
#